data_AF-A0A378QLS0-F1
#
_entry.id   AF-A0A378QLS0-F1
#
_cell.length_a   1.000
_cell.length_b   1.000
_cell.length_c   1.000
_cell.angle_alpha   90.00
_cell.angle_beta   90.00
_cell.angle_gamma   90.00
#
_symmetry.space_group_name_H-M   'P 1'
#
loop_
_entity.id
_entity.type
_entity.pdbx_description
1 polymer ?
#
loop_
_entity_poly.entity_id
_entity_poly.type
_entity_poly.pdbx_seq_one_letter_code
_entity_poly.pdbx_strand_id
1 'polypeptide(L)'
;MKYMTEHDYQELRKIAIAEPHDLSYLWDWVQDPNVGYVNQNLLFTFKERREAFFEVLERLMVDKVLFLEKDGIFLQGSIKQQIDLFRKSFPNSEEEILSIGGMFVWFVLPSCPAYAVWKQIKKNGEFEYYWSQ
;
A
#
# COMPACT_ATOMS: atom_id res chain seq x y z
N MET A 1 -15.57 1.55 -3.85
CA MET A 1 -14.24 1.72 -4.45
C MET A 1 -14.32 1.34 -5.92
N LYS A 2 -13.47 1.90 -6.78
CA LYS A 2 -13.53 1.62 -8.22
C LYS A 2 -12.92 0.27 -8.58
N TYR A 3 -11.91 -0.17 -7.83
CA TYR A 3 -11.08 -1.33 -8.16
C TYR A 3 -11.18 -2.51 -7.18
N MET A 4 -11.89 -2.36 -6.06
CA MET A 4 -12.04 -3.37 -5.01
C MET A 4 -13.45 -3.30 -4.42
N THR A 5 -14.02 -4.43 -4.00
CA THR A 5 -15.32 -4.39 -3.32
C THR A 5 -15.17 -3.95 -1.86
N GLU A 6 -16.27 -3.56 -1.22
CA GLU A 6 -16.25 -3.24 0.21
C GLU A 6 -15.84 -4.45 1.05
N HIS A 7 -16.31 -5.64 0.67
CA HIS A 7 -15.98 -6.88 1.36
C HIS A 7 -14.47 -7.16 1.32
N ASP A 8 -13.88 -7.10 0.12
CA ASP A 8 -12.44 -7.33 -0.07
C ASP A 8 -11.59 -6.30 0.69
N TYR A 9 -12.02 -5.03 0.71
CA TYR A 9 -11.36 -3.99 1.49
C TYR A 9 -11.36 -4.30 2.99
N GLN A 10 -12.50 -4.75 3.54
CA GLN A 10 -12.57 -5.08 4.96
C GLN A 10 -11.71 -6.29 5.32
N GLU A 11 -11.63 -7.30 4.44
CA GLU A 11 -10.72 -8.45 4.64
C GLU A 11 -9.26 -8.03 4.56
N LEU A 12 -8.85 -7.27 3.54
CA LEU A 12 -7.50 -6.70 3.43
C LEU A 12 -7.14 -5.90 4.69
N ARG A 13 -8.02 -4.98 5.11
CA ARG A 13 -7.82 -4.13 6.28
C ARG A 13 -7.63 -4.97 7.55
N LYS A 14 -8.46 -5.98 7.74
CA LYS A 14 -8.37 -6.88 8.90
C LYS A 14 -7.04 -7.64 8.93
N ILE A 15 -6.62 -8.19 7.79
CA ILE A 15 -5.37 -8.94 7.67
C ILE A 15 -4.18 -7.99 7.89
N ALA A 16 -4.15 -6.84 7.22
CA ALA A 16 -3.04 -5.89 7.31
C ALA A 16 -2.86 -5.27 8.72
N ILE A 17 -3.93 -5.16 9.52
CA ILE A 17 -3.83 -4.73 10.92
C ILE A 17 -3.27 -5.86 11.81
N ALA A 18 -3.68 -7.11 11.55
CA ALA A 18 -3.24 -8.27 12.32
C ALA A 18 -1.78 -8.63 12.03
N GLU A 19 -1.37 -8.51 10.76
CA GLU A 19 -0.06 -8.83 10.23
C GLU A 19 0.45 -7.61 9.45
N PRO A 20 1.02 -6.61 10.13
CA PRO A 20 1.48 -5.38 9.48
C PRO A 20 2.71 -5.65 8.63
N HIS A 21 2.59 -5.34 7.34
CA HIS A 21 3.64 -5.48 6.34
C HIS A 21 4.03 -4.12 5.75
N ASP A 22 5.13 -4.08 5.01
CA ASP A 22 5.50 -2.92 4.22
C ASP A 22 4.48 -2.67 3.08
N LEU A 23 4.67 -1.58 2.33
CA LEU A 23 3.73 -1.20 1.27
C LEU A 23 3.76 -2.14 0.05
N SER A 24 4.78 -2.98 -0.12
CA SER A 24 4.82 -3.98 -1.20
C SER A 24 3.75 -5.05 -1.03
N TYR A 25 3.42 -5.40 0.21
CA TYR A 25 2.29 -6.30 0.51
C TYR A 25 0.95 -5.74 0.00
N LEU A 26 0.70 -4.43 0.19
CA LEU A 26 -0.50 -3.79 -0.33
C LEU A 26 -0.53 -3.76 -1.86
N TRP A 27 0.65 -3.63 -2.48
CA TRP A 27 0.78 -3.70 -3.93
C TRP A 27 0.46 -5.10 -4.47
N ASP A 28 0.94 -6.16 -3.81
CA ASP A 28 0.67 -7.54 -4.21
C ASP A 28 -0.83 -7.86 -4.13
N TRP A 29 -1.52 -7.35 -3.11
CA TRP A 29 -2.98 -7.46 -2.97
C TRP A 29 -3.77 -6.84 -4.11
N VAL A 30 -3.27 -5.75 -4.72
CA VAL A 30 -3.93 -5.14 -5.89
C VAL A 30 -3.45 -5.72 -7.22
N GLN A 31 -2.39 -6.53 -7.22
CA GLN A 31 -1.91 -7.24 -8.41
C GLN A 31 -2.71 -8.47 -8.74
N ASP A 32 -3.16 -9.23 -7.74
CA ASP A 32 -3.79 -10.51 -8.01
C ASP A 32 -4.86 -10.87 -6.98
N PRO A 33 -6.12 -11.06 -7.39
CA PRO A 33 -7.13 -11.64 -6.51
C PRO A 33 -6.90 -13.13 -6.20
N ASN A 34 -5.97 -13.83 -6.86
CA ASN A 34 -5.67 -15.26 -6.74
C ASN A 34 -4.20 -15.68 -7.08
N VAL A 35 -3.17 -14.95 -6.62
CA VAL A 35 -1.79 -15.49 -6.53
C VAL A 35 -1.34 -15.59 -5.07
N GLY A 36 -1.04 -16.76 -4.50
CA GLY A 36 -1.48 -18.12 -4.85
C GLY A 36 -1.31 -18.62 -6.29
N TYR A 37 -0.21 -18.29 -6.98
CA TYR A 37 0.21 -18.74 -8.31
C TYR A 37 -0.88 -19.01 -9.41
N VAL A 38 -0.97 -18.06 -10.36
CA VAL A 38 -1.48 -18.09 -11.75
C VAL A 38 -3.01 -17.92 -11.96
N ASN A 39 -3.40 -16.78 -12.53
CA ASN A 39 -4.45 -16.73 -13.57
C ASN A 39 -4.17 -15.67 -14.64
N GLN A 40 -4.23 -16.09 -15.90
CA GLN A 40 -3.84 -15.36 -17.12
C GLN A 40 -4.87 -14.31 -17.58
N ASN A 41 -5.52 -13.63 -16.64
CA ASN A 41 -6.40 -12.49 -16.92
C ASN A 41 -5.96 -11.32 -16.05
N LEU A 42 -4.90 -10.63 -16.50
CA LEU A 42 -4.60 -9.24 -16.16
C LEU A 42 -5.80 -8.37 -16.57
N LEU A 43 -6.90 -8.41 -15.83
CA LEU A 43 -8.07 -7.56 -16.09
C LEU A 43 -7.77 -6.09 -15.82
N PHE A 44 -6.69 -5.81 -15.09
CA PHE A 44 -6.21 -4.46 -14.81
C PHE A 44 -4.86 -4.20 -15.47
N THR A 45 -4.83 -3.13 -16.27
CA THR A 45 -3.61 -2.48 -16.75
C THR A 45 -2.74 -2.02 -15.58
N PHE A 46 -1.44 -1.79 -15.83
CA PHE A 46 -0.53 -1.21 -14.83
C PHE A 46 -1.13 0.05 -14.19
N LYS A 47 -1.70 0.92 -15.02
CA LYS A 47 -2.37 2.14 -14.56
C LYS A 47 -3.51 1.85 -13.60
N GLU A 48 -4.36 0.88 -13.89
CA GLU A 48 -5.50 0.54 -13.04
C GLU A 48 -5.05 -0.04 -11.70
N ARG A 49 -4.03 -0.91 -11.69
CA ARG A 49 -3.45 -1.41 -10.44
C ARG A 49 -2.80 -0.32 -9.61
N ARG A 50 -2.11 0.61 -10.27
CA ARG A 50 -1.56 1.81 -9.62
C ARG A 50 -2.65 2.67 -8.98
N GLU A 51 -3.75 2.89 -9.68
CA GLU A 51 -4.88 3.63 -9.10
C GLU A 51 -5.55 2.84 -7.96
N ALA A 52 -5.69 1.52 -8.08
CA ALA A 52 -6.21 0.65 -7.03
C ALA A 52 -5.35 0.71 -5.76
N PHE A 53 -4.01 0.63 -5.90
CA PHE A 53 -3.07 0.78 -4.81
C PHE A 53 -3.27 2.11 -4.06
N PHE A 54 -3.34 3.22 -4.80
CA PHE A 54 -3.54 4.54 -4.18
C PHE A 54 -4.90 4.69 -3.53
N GLU A 55 -5.96 4.11 -4.09
CA GLU A 55 -7.30 4.11 -3.49
C GLU A 55 -7.31 3.32 -2.16
N VAL A 56 -6.67 2.14 -2.13
CA VAL A 56 -6.51 1.33 -0.90
C VAL A 56 -5.69 2.09 0.15
N LEU A 57 -4.54 2.64 -0.25
CA LEU A 57 -3.66 3.39 0.64
C LEU A 57 -4.36 4.61 1.24
N GLU A 58 -5.01 5.42 0.41
CA GLU A 58 -5.80 6.57 0.84
C GLU A 58 -6.88 6.15 1.85
N ARG A 59 -7.57 5.05 1.59
CA ARG A 59 -8.65 4.59 2.46
C ARG A 59 -8.15 4.09 3.82
N LEU A 60 -7.05 3.34 3.86
CA LEU A 60 -6.41 2.92 5.11
C LEU A 60 -5.96 4.13 5.95
N MET A 61 -5.52 5.21 5.29
CA MET A 61 -5.18 6.47 5.96
C MET A 61 -6.42 7.22 6.48
N VAL A 62 -7.51 7.26 5.70
CA VAL A 62 -8.81 7.83 6.13
C VAL A 62 -9.34 7.08 7.36
N ASP A 63 -9.23 5.75 7.36
CA ASP A 63 -9.62 4.89 8.47
C ASP A 63 -8.67 4.99 9.68
N LYS A 64 -7.57 5.74 9.56
CA LYS A 64 -6.55 5.97 10.61
C LYS A 64 -5.93 4.67 11.13
N VAL A 65 -5.82 3.67 10.25
CA VAL A 65 -5.16 2.39 10.54
C VAL A 65 -3.76 2.31 9.95
N LEU A 66 -3.50 3.12 8.92
CA LEU A 66 -2.17 3.30 8.32
C LEU A 66 -1.80 4.78 8.32
N PHE A 67 -0.54 5.05 8.62
CA PHE A 67 0.11 6.35 8.48
C PHE A 67 1.35 6.19 7.61
N LEU A 68 1.88 7.32 7.13
CA LEU A 68 3.06 7.35 6.28
C LEU A 68 4.18 8.09 6.98
N GLU A 69 5.42 7.70 6.68
CA GLU A 69 6.61 8.26 7.32
C GLU A 69 7.82 8.30 6.43
N LYS A 70 8.74 9.21 6.74
CA LYS A 70 10.06 9.16 6.16
C LYS A 70 11.08 9.45 7.26
N ASP A 71 12.13 8.64 7.32
CA ASP A 71 13.24 8.78 8.26
C ASP A 71 12.79 8.84 9.73
N GLY A 72 11.78 8.04 10.08
CA GLY A 72 11.21 7.95 11.43
C GLY A 72 10.26 9.10 11.79
N ILE A 73 9.90 9.94 10.82
CA ILE A 73 9.03 11.10 11.02
C ILE A 73 7.75 10.90 10.21
N PHE A 74 6.60 10.97 10.89
CA PHE A 74 5.29 10.96 10.22
C PHE A 74 5.18 12.09 9.20
N LEU A 75 4.75 11.73 7.99
CA LEU A 75 4.45 12.70 6.95
C LEU A 75 3.34 13.66 7.42
N GLN A 76 3.53 14.94 7.08
CA GLN A 76 2.60 16.01 7.40
C GLN A 76 1.79 16.43 6.17
N GLY A 77 0.73 17.21 6.38
CA GLY A 77 -0.18 17.66 5.33
C GLY A 77 -1.37 16.72 5.15
N SER A 78 -2.21 17.03 4.16
CA SER A 78 -3.42 16.24 3.88
C SER A 78 -3.07 14.88 3.29
N ILE A 79 -3.97 13.89 3.47
CA ILE A 79 -3.84 12.56 2.86
C ILE A 79 -3.59 12.70 1.34
N LYS A 80 -4.34 13.58 0.67
CA LYS A 80 -4.14 13.87 -0.76
C LYS A 80 -2.71 14.31 -1.07
N GLN A 81 -2.14 15.24 -0.30
CA GLN A 81 -0.77 15.72 -0.51
C GLN A 81 0.26 14.60 -0.34
N GLN A 82 0.03 13.69 0.61
CA GLN A 82 0.91 12.55 0.85
C GLN A 82 0.81 11.52 -0.29
N ILE A 83 -0.40 11.19 -0.75
CA ILE A 83 -0.62 10.34 -1.93
C ILE A 83 -0.02 10.97 -3.19
N ASP A 84 -0.10 12.29 -3.35
CA ASP A 84 0.51 13.00 -4.48
C ASP A 84 2.04 12.85 -4.50
N LEU A 85 2.71 12.62 -3.37
CA LEU A 85 4.15 12.31 -3.33
C LEU A 85 4.42 10.95 -4.00
N PHE A 86 3.66 9.92 -3.62
CA PHE A 86 3.74 8.61 -4.26
C PHE A 86 3.44 8.72 -5.75
N ARG A 87 2.34 9.36 -6.16
CA ARG A 87 1.98 9.51 -7.57
C ARG A 87 3.08 10.12 -8.45
N LYS A 88 3.92 10.99 -7.88
CA LYS A 88 5.04 11.64 -8.60
C LYS A 88 6.28 10.75 -8.72
N SER A 89 6.55 9.87 -7.75
CA SER A 89 7.75 9.04 -7.72
C SER A 89 7.50 7.58 -8.11
N PHE A 90 6.25 7.13 -8.13
CA PHE A 90 5.88 5.76 -8.44
C PHE A 90 6.30 5.40 -9.87
N PRO A 91 6.69 4.14 -10.13
CA PRO A 91 6.95 3.69 -11.48
C PRO A 91 5.76 3.92 -12.42
N ASN A 92 6.04 4.12 -13.70
CA ASN A 92 5.05 4.44 -14.72
C ASN A 92 4.73 3.25 -15.64
N SER A 93 5.47 2.15 -15.53
CA SER A 93 5.30 0.98 -16.38
C SER A 93 5.81 -0.30 -15.71
N GLU A 94 5.42 -1.44 -16.28
CA GLU A 94 5.95 -2.76 -15.89
C GLU A 94 7.43 -2.88 -16.21
N GLU A 95 7.85 -2.35 -17.36
CA GLU A 95 9.23 -2.37 -17.81
C GLU A 95 10.15 -1.60 -16.85
N GLU A 96 9.68 -0.45 -16.34
CA GLU A 96 10.41 0.31 -15.33
C GLU A 96 10.56 -0.48 -14.03
N ILE A 97 9.49 -1.14 -13.56
CA ILE A 97 9.54 -2.01 -12.37
C ILE A 97 10.52 -3.15 -12.56
N LEU A 98 10.47 -3.83 -13.71
CA LEU A 98 11.39 -4.92 -14.03
C LEU A 98 12.84 -4.44 -14.08
N SER A 99 13.09 -3.24 -14.61
CA SER A 99 14.44 -2.66 -14.66
C SER A 99 15.02 -2.34 -13.28
N ILE A 100 14.15 -2.05 -12.29
CA ILE A 100 14.51 -1.80 -10.89
C ILE A 100 14.71 -3.12 -10.13
N GLY A 101 14.16 -4.24 -10.62
CA GLY A 101 14.21 -5.55 -9.98
C GLY A 101 12.91 -5.97 -9.29
N GLY A 102 11.79 -5.29 -9.55
CA GLY A 102 10.48 -5.58 -8.98
C GLY A 102 9.94 -4.47 -8.08
N MET A 103 8.63 -4.51 -7.79
CA MET A 103 7.99 -3.46 -6.98
C MET A 103 8.46 -3.50 -5.52
N PHE A 104 8.67 -4.70 -4.98
CA PHE A 104 9.22 -4.87 -3.63
C PHE A 104 10.57 -4.14 -3.47
N VAL A 105 11.41 -4.13 -4.52
CA VAL A 105 12.67 -3.37 -4.51
C VAL A 105 12.40 -1.88 -4.49
N TRP A 106 11.48 -1.38 -5.32
CA TRP A 106 11.18 0.05 -5.37
C TRP A 106 10.73 0.61 -4.02
N PHE A 107 9.92 -0.14 -3.25
CA PHE A 107 9.43 0.30 -1.95
C PHE A 107 10.53 0.51 -0.91
N VAL A 108 11.67 -0.19 -1.02
CA VAL A 108 12.81 -0.03 -0.09
C VAL A 108 13.84 0.98 -0.57
N LEU A 109 13.77 1.43 -1.82
CA LEU A 109 14.71 2.42 -2.36
C LEU A 109 14.48 3.82 -1.76
N PRO A 110 15.52 4.67 -1.73
CA PRO A 110 15.39 6.06 -1.29
C PRO A 110 14.36 6.88 -2.08
N SER A 111 14.07 6.49 -3.33
CA SER A 111 13.02 7.09 -4.19
C SER A 111 11.59 6.86 -3.69
N CYS A 112 11.38 5.88 -2.82
CA CYS A 112 10.10 5.69 -2.14
C CYS A 112 9.88 6.86 -1.16
N PRO A 113 8.77 7.62 -1.29
CA PRO A 113 8.60 8.87 -0.54
C PRO A 113 8.27 8.63 0.93
N ALA A 114 7.77 7.44 1.28
CA ALA A 114 7.47 7.07 2.65
C ALA A 114 7.28 5.56 2.86
N TYR A 115 7.37 5.14 4.11
CA TYR A 115 7.09 3.79 4.58
C TYR A 115 5.79 3.74 5.39
N ALA A 116 5.28 2.53 5.62
CA ALA A 116 4.02 2.34 6.32
C ALA A 116 4.22 2.33 7.84
N VAL A 117 3.22 2.87 8.53
CA VAL A 117 3.09 2.80 9.98
C VAL A 117 1.71 2.32 10.32
N TRP A 118 1.62 1.14 10.92
CA TRP A 118 0.35 0.53 11.25
C TRP A 118 -0.06 0.86 12.67
N LYS A 119 -1.33 1.19 12.86
CA LYS A 119 -1.94 1.30 14.17
C LYS A 119 -2.49 -0.05 14.59
N GLN A 120 -1.79 -0.74 15.49
CA GLN A 120 -2.23 -2.03 16.02
C GLN A 120 -3.03 -1.84 17.29
N ILE A 121 -4.23 -2.39 17.35
CA ILE A 121 -5.06 -2.40 18.55
C ILE A 121 -4.74 -3.65 19.36
N LYS A 122 -4.30 -3.45 20.61
CA LYS A 122 -4.02 -4.51 21.56
C LYS A 122 -5.31 -5.09 22.13
N LYS A 123 -5.23 -6.29 22.70
CA LYS A 123 -6.39 -6.97 23.32
C LYS A 123 -7.05 -6.15 24.45
N ASN A 124 -6.31 -5.27 25.11
CA ASN A 124 -6.81 -4.39 26.16
C ASN A 124 -7.44 -3.09 25.64
N GLY A 125 -7.52 -2.88 24.32
CA GLY A 125 -8.08 -1.68 23.69
C GLY A 125 -7.09 -0.53 23.53
N GLU A 126 -5.87 -0.63 24.07
CA GLU A 126 -4.79 0.31 23.76
C GLU A 126 -4.29 0.10 22.32
N PHE A 127 -3.50 1.03 21.82
CA PHE A 127 -2.86 0.87 20.52
C PHE A 127 -1.38 1.22 20.56
N GLU A 128 -0.65 0.69 19.61
CA GLU A 128 0.72 1.10 19.33
C GLU A 128 0.94 1.29 17.83
N TYR A 129 2.02 2.02 17.51
CA TYR A 129 2.47 2.20 16.14
C TYR A 129 3.53 1.15 15.81
N TYR A 130 3.33 0.45 14.70
CA TYR A 130 4.27 -0.50 14.16
C TYR A 130 4.85 0.05 12.86
N TRP A 131 6.17 0.26 12.85
CA TRP A 131 6.92 0.71 11.67
C TRP A 131 7.21 -0.48 10.77
N SER A 132 6.74 -0.44 9.52
CA SER A 132 7.03 -1.46 8.50
C SER A 132 7.74 -0.85 7.30
N GLN A 133 9.04 -1.16 7.20
CA GLN A 133 9.93 -0.83 6.08
C GLN A 133 10.35 -2.10 5.36
#